data_AF-A0A9E3B0J0-F1
#
_entry.id   AF-A0A9E3B0J0-F1
#
_cell.length_a   1.000
_cell.length_b   1.000
_cell.length_c   1.000
_cell.angle_alpha   90.00
_cell.angle_beta   90.00
_cell.angle_gamma   90.00
#
_symmetry.space_group_name_H-M   'P 1'
#
loop_
_entity.id
_entity.type
_entity.pdbx_description
1 polymer ?
#
loop_
_entity_poly.entity_id
_entity_poly.type
_entity_poly.pdbx_seq_one_letter_code
_entity_poly.pdbx_strand_id
1 'polypeptide(L)'
;MKASRAARASSHAVLALAACLGLSACSDVDNALFGSPDENTQASAAPGTLDANASQQAAAQPSQSGEASSPQPQTSQAEPQSSAQPVESGTLPETPAQSAPAYAASPAIAPVQVEAGSNTGTAVSTTISGLRAELMRLEDRIGANAQRLAGLHSQSAADATSYYEAKAHITARLQVGTTRGNPELVAEWNTAQAALDQLTVNINALNALGTSVANDSSSAHYMLDQISATFNVSGAVDEDHRQLSVLEDETNQTIVLIDRLLKSVSEDIQRQTAYAANERANLTTLAAAIKNGELYGAELGTPMMASQVSPMSQVATSGTPLVVIRFDRPNVDYQQILYAALSQALQTRPGAGFSVVAVSPTRGTVTAVQLAQTAAKRHAQEVMRSITEMGVPASRLAVASSTDPGATSSEVRVFVR
;
A
#
# COMPACT_ATOMS: atom_id res chain seq x y z
N MET A 1 -72.89 6.26 -7.61
CA MET A 1 -71.61 5.62 -7.23
C MET A 1 -70.58 6.76 -7.13
N LYS A 2 -70.34 7.49 -6.04
CA LYS A 2 -69.91 7.23 -4.66
C LYS A 2 -68.58 6.45 -4.51
N ALA A 3 -67.69 7.06 -3.69
CA ALA A 3 -66.36 6.66 -3.19
C ALA A 3 -65.16 7.09 -4.07
N SER A 4 -64.31 8.08 -3.73
CA SER A 4 -63.64 8.55 -2.49
C SER A 4 -62.36 7.80 -2.11
N ARG A 5 -61.24 8.56 -2.11
CA ARG A 5 -60.01 8.48 -1.29
C ARG A 5 -59.18 7.18 -1.25
N ALA A 6 -57.86 7.32 -1.40
CA ALA A 6 -56.90 6.98 -0.34
C ALA A 6 -55.49 7.53 -0.63
N ALA A 7 -55.07 8.50 0.17
CA ALA A 7 -53.68 8.85 0.40
C ALA A 7 -53.03 7.75 1.26
N ARG A 8 -51.76 7.44 1.02
CA ARG A 8 -50.97 6.57 1.91
C ARG A 8 -49.68 7.29 2.29
N ALA A 9 -49.75 8.00 3.40
CA ALA A 9 -48.61 8.31 4.25
C ALA A 9 -48.34 7.08 5.12
N SER A 10 -47.07 6.69 5.27
CA SER A 10 -46.66 5.71 6.28
C SER A 10 -45.39 6.19 6.95
N SER A 11 -45.58 6.80 8.12
CA SER A 11 -44.58 6.90 9.17
C SER A 11 -44.32 5.51 9.76
N HIS A 12 -43.06 5.11 9.85
CA HIS A 12 -42.59 4.18 10.87
C HIS A 12 -41.29 4.73 11.46
N ALA A 13 -41.43 5.37 12.62
CA ALA A 13 -40.41 5.46 13.64
C ALA A 13 -40.68 4.37 14.68
N VAL A 14 -39.64 4.03 15.47
CA VAL A 14 -39.50 3.01 16.54
C VAL A 14 -38.53 1.92 16.07
N LEU A 15 -37.47 1.50 16.76
CA LEU A 15 -36.76 1.90 17.99
C LEU A 15 -35.59 0.88 18.12
N ALA A 16 -34.53 1.27 18.84
CA ALA A 16 -33.69 0.40 19.67
C ALA A 16 -32.48 -0.35 19.04
N LEU A 17 -31.30 0.20 19.39
CA LEU A 17 -30.35 -0.36 20.37
C LEU A 17 -29.27 -1.37 19.90
N ALA A 18 -28.03 -0.95 20.14
CA ALA A 18 -26.86 -1.72 20.58
C ALA A 18 -26.29 -2.85 19.70
N ALA A 19 -25.07 -2.62 19.18
CA ALA A 19 -23.95 -3.56 19.22
C ALA A 19 -22.65 -2.79 18.94
N CYS A 20 -21.81 -2.57 19.96
CA CYS A 20 -20.50 -3.23 20.15
C CYS A 20 -19.38 -2.55 19.33
N LEU A 21 -18.50 -1.78 19.97
CA LEU A 21 -17.25 -2.25 20.60
C LEU A 21 -16.32 -2.97 19.61
N GLY A 22 -15.21 -2.33 19.29
CA GLY A 22 -14.13 -2.89 18.47
C GLY A 22 -12.94 -1.95 18.32
N LEU A 23 -12.57 -1.23 19.38
CA LEU A 23 -11.32 -0.47 19.48
C LEU A 23 -10.50 -1.10 20.62
N SER A 24 -10.15 -2.37 20.43
CA SER A 24 -9.20 -3.12 21.25
C SER A 24 -8.99 -4.47 20.57
N ALA A 25 -8.26 -4.47 19.45
CA ALA A 25 -7.83 -5.68 18.75
C ALA A 25 -6.29 -5.80 18.65
N CYS A 26 -5.55 -4.88 19.26
CA CYS A 26 -4.08 -4.95 19.26
C CYS A 26 -3.53 -5.96 20.28
N SER A 27 -4.31 -6.37 21.29
CA SER A 27 -3.87 -7.35 22.29
C SER A 27 -4.18 -8.81 21.92
N ASP A 28 -5.18 -9.06 21.08
CA ASP A 28 -5.58 -10.43 20.72
C ASP A 28 -4.69 -11.05 19.65
N VAL A 29 -4.13 -10.24 18.75
CA VAL A 29 -3.08 -10.71 17.81
C VAL A 29 -1.81 -11.07 18.58
N ASP A 30 -1.45 -10.26 19.58
CA ASP A 30 -0.29 -10.50 20.45
C ASP A 30 -0.44 -11.83 21.21
N ASN A 31 -1.61 -12.07 21.80
CA ASN A 31 -1.90 -13.30 22.54
C ASN A 31 -2.01 -14.54 21.63
N ALA A 32 -2.57 -14.39 20.42
CA ALA A 32 -2.68 -15.48 19.45
C ALA A 32 -1.33 -15.84 18.80
N LEU A 33 -0.41 -14.89 18.68
CA LEU A 33 0.86 -15.06 17.97
C LEU A 33 2.02 -15.43 18.93
N PHE A 34 2.09 -14.77 20.09
CA PHE A 34 3.22 -14.87 21.03
C PHE A 34 2.91 -15.64 22.32
N GLY A 35 1.64 -15.80 22.67
CA GLY A 35 1.20 -16.59 23.83
C GLY A 35 1.40 -15.86 25.17
N SER A 36 0.43 -16.01 26.06
CA SER A 36 0.43 -15.43 27.40
C SER A 36 1.54 -15.97 28.29
N PRO A 37 2.26 -15.13 29.08
CA PRO A 37 3.01 -15.62 30.23
C PRO A 37 2.04 -16.09 31.31
N ASP A 38 2.21 -17.33 31.77
CA ASP A 38 1.33 -17.98 32.73
C ASP A 38 1.12 -17.17 34.03
N GLU A 39 -0.14 -17.23 34.44
CA GLU A 39 -0.78 -16.72 35.64
C GLU A 39 -0.31 -17.46 36.90
N ASN A 40 0.19 -16.74 37.90
CA ASN A 40 0.07 -17.18 39.30
C ASN A 40 0.18 -16.01 40.27
N THR A 41 -0.97 -15.45 40.69
CA THR A 41 -1.37 -15.28 42.10
C THR A 41 -2.58 -14.35 42.16
N GLN A 42 -3.72 -14.96 42.46
CA GLN A 42 -4.99 -14.32 42.77
C GLN A 42 -5.01 -13.96 44.26
N ALA A 43 -5.34 -12.72 44.61
CA ALA A 43 -5.86 -12.39 45.94
C ALA A 43 -6.77 -11.15 45.91
N SER A 44 -8.03 -11.44 46.21
CA SER A 44 -9.20 -10.57 46.36
C SER A 44 -9.03 -9.33 47.25
N ALA A 45 -9.76 -8.25 46.95
CA ALA A 45 -11.00 -7.89 47.66
C ALA A 45 -11.43 -6.43 47.36
N ALA A 46 -12.74 -6.23 47.23
CA ALA A 46 -13.42 -4.97 46.98
C ALA A 46 -13.84 -4.26 48.31
N PRO A 47 -14.83 -3.33 48.38
CA PRO A 47 -14.61 -1.89 48.59
C PRO A 47 -15.33 -1.29 49.84
N GLY A 48 -15.15 0.00 50.11
CA GLY A 48 -15.96 0.80 51.06
C GLY A 48 -15.36 2.20 51.30
N THR A 49 -15.84 3.23 50.60
CA THR A 49 -16.74 4.31 51.08
C THR A 49 -16.28 5.05 52.34
N LEU A 50 -16.08 6.37 52.25
CA LEU A 50 -16.99 7.37 52.85
C LEU A 50 -16.59 8.82 52.51
N ASP A 51 -17.66 9.60 52.48
CA ASP A 51 -17.96 10.96 52.03
C ASP A 51 -17.18 12.19 52.58
N ALA A 52 -17.57 13.32 51.94
CA ALA A 52 -17.65 14.70 52.43
C ALA A 52 -16.40 15.59 52.26
N ASN A 53 -16.46 16.88 51.88
CA ASN A 53 -17.47 17.82 51.40
C ASN A 53 -16.75 19.17 51.13
N ALA A 54 -17.39 20.05 50.35
CA ALA A 54 -17.29 21.52 50.37
C ALA A 54 -16.24 22.27 49.52
N SER A 55 -16.63 22.54 48.27
CA SER A 55 -16.85 23.87 47.63
C SER A 55 -16.05 25.13 48.03
N GLN A 56 -15.50 25.79 46.98
CA GLN A 56 -15.50 27.25 46.66
C GLN A 56 -14.76 28.21 47.64
N GLN A 57 -14.02 29.26 47.26
CA GLN A 57 -14.21 30.26 46.19
C GLN A 57 -12.99 31.23 46.13
N ALA A 58 -12.64 31.66 44.91
CA ALA A 58 -12.23 33.00 44.44
C ALA A 58 -11.22 33.93 45.19
N ALA A 59 -10.23 34.46 44.44
CA ALA A 59 -10.10 35.89 44.03
C ALA A 59 -8.67 36.52 44.12
N ALA A 60 -8.25 37.09 42.97
CA ALA A 60 -7.54 38.36 42.72
C ALA A 60 -6.09 38.69 43.22
N GLN A 61 -5.35 39.34 42.30
CA GLN A 61 -3.99 39.97 42.33
C GLN A 61 -3.88 41.20 43.30
N PRO A 62 -2.82 42.09 43.31
CA PRO A 62 -1.50 42.18 42.61
C PRO A 62 -0.30 42.56 43.54
N SER A 63 0.96 42.66 43.06
CA SER A 63 1.69 43.95 42.88
C SER A 63 3.13 43.76 42.37
N GLN A 64 3.56 44.70 41.51
CA GLN A 64 4.92 44.92 40.97
C GLN A 64 5.82 45.72 41.94
N SER A 65 7.15 45.64 41.77
CA SER A 65 8.05 46.82 41.82
C SER A 65 9.49 46.57 41.34
N GLY A 66 9.98 47.50 40.50
CA GLY A 66 11.36 48.04 40.42
C GLY A 66 12.42 47.22 39.67
N GLU A 67 12.85 47.58 38.44
CA GLU A 67 13.81 48.65 38.03
C GLU A 67 15.29 48.42 38.34
N ALA A 68 16.10 48.38 37.26
CA ALA A 68 17.32 49.17 37.01
C ALA A 68 18.56 48.38 36.54
N SER A 69 19.21 48.95 35.51
CA SER A 69 20.30 48.44 34.68
C SER A 69 21.72 48.79 35.19
N SER A 70 22.68 47.88 34.94
CA SER A 70 24.11 48.03 34.50
C SER A 70 25.12 48.91 35.33
N PRO A 71 26.46 48.67 35.34
CA PRO A 71 27.33 48.28 34.19
C PRO A 71 28.57 47.36 34.46
N GLN A 72 29.24 46.96 33.35
CA GLN A 72 30.54 46.25 33.20
C GLN A 72 31.76 47.21 33.32
N PRO A 73 33.06 46.78 33.50
CA PRO A 73 33.87 46.13 32.43
C PRO A 73 35.10 45.21 32.80
N GLN A 74 35.46 44.29 31.86
CA GLN A 74 36.81 43.82 31.35
C GLN A 74 37.92 43.28 32.33
N THR A 75 38.82 42.30 32.08
CA THR A 75 39.52 41.68 30.91
C THR A 75 40.14 40.32 31.30
N SER A 76 40.31 39.37 30.36
CA SER A 76 41.59 38.68 30.03
C SER A 76 41.42 37.50 29.05
N GLN A 77 42.30 37.48 28.05
CA GLN A 77 42.40 36.57 26.90
C GLN A 77 43.05 35.22 27.23
N ALA A 78 42.74 34.16 26.45
CA ALA A 78 43.73 33.29 25.78
C ALA A 78 43.03 32.16 24.97
N GLU A 79 43.16 32.19 23.64
CA GLU A 79 43.21 30.99 22.79
C GLU A 79 44.68 30.54 22.66
N PRO A 80 44.94 29.25 22.34
CA PRO A 80 45.30 28.98 20.95
C PRO A 80 44.69 27.70 20.35
N GLN A 81 44.42 27.77 19.05
CA GLN A 81 44.18 26.65 18.14
C GLN A 81 45.42 25.75 18.01
N SER A 82 45.24 24.43 17.86
CA SER A 82 46.01 23.64 16.87
C SER A 82 45.45 22.22 16.62
N SER A 83 45.41 21.90 15.33
CA SER A 83 45.60 20.59 14.68
C SER A 83 44.51 19.51 14.74
N ALA A 84 43.73 19.48 13.65
CA ALA A 84 43.24 18.26 13.05
C ALA A 84 44.42 17.39 12.52
N GLN A 85 44.32 16.08 12.73
CA GLN A 85 44.93 15.07 11.86
C GLN A 85 43.86 14.03 11.48
N PRO A 86 43.95 13.45 10.26
CA PRO A 86 42.93 12.61 9.68
C PRO A 86 43.12 11.15 10.10
N VAL A 87 42.05 10.53 10.62
CA VAL A 87 41.97 9.07 10.72
C VAL A 87 41.31 8.53 9.45
N GLU A 88 42.15 7.99 8.57
CA GLU A 88 41.75 7.09 7.50
C GLU A 88 41.21 5.77 8.07
N SER A 89 40.13 5.30 7.45
CA SER A 89 39.85 3.88 7.19
C SER A 89 39.53 2.98 8.39
N GLY A 90 38.27 3.04 8.79
CA GLY A 90 37.51 1.90 9.29
C GLY A 90 36.19 1.82 8.52
N THR A 91 36.24 1.42 7.25
CA THR A 91 35.04 1.02 6.49
C THR A 91 34.39 -0.15 7.20
N LEU A 92 33.38 0.15 8.02
CA LEU A 92 32.29 -0.79 8.28
C LEU A 92 31.72 -1.16 6.91
N PRO A 93 31.45 -2.45 6.61
CA PRO A 93 30.69 -2.78 5.42
C PRO A 93 29.35 -2.06 5.52
N GLU A 94 29.13 -1.06 4.65
CA GLU A 94 27.81 -0.52 4.39
C GLU A 94 26.91 -1.70 4.06
N THR A 95 25.99 -2.00 4.99
CA THR A 95 24.84 -2.84 4.71
C THR A 95 24.25 -2.37 3.38
N PRO A 96 23.91 -3.27 2.43
CA PRO A 96 23.26 -2.84 1.22
C PRO A 96 21.99 -2.12 1.67
N ALA A 97 21.92 -0.81 1.45
CA ALA A 97 20.71 -0.05 1.62
C ALA A 97 19.67 -0.68 0.68
N GLN A 98 18.84 -1.57 1.23
CA GLN A 98 17.66 -2.06 0.54
C GLN A 98 16.88 -0.81 0.18
N SER A 99 16.82 -0.55 -1.11
CA SER A 99 16.33 0.69 -1.67
C SER A 99 14.89 0.84 -1.22
N ALA A 100 14.63 1.77 -0.30
CA ALA A 100 13.27 2.27 -0.11
C ALA A 100 12.73 2.62 -1.51
N PRO A 101 11.45 2.33 -1.81
CA PRO A 101 10.88 2.75 -3.08
C PRO A 101 11.09 4.26 -3.16
N ALA A 102 11.94 4.69 -4.10
CA ALA A 102 12.15 6.10 -4.35
C ALA A 102 10.79 6.62 -4.85
N TYR A 103 10.09 7.34 -3.98
CA TYR A 103 8.94 8.14 -4.37
C TYR A 103 9.51 9.26 -5.23
N ALA A 104 9.66 9.00 -6.53
CA ALA A 104 9.96 10.06 -7.49
C ALA A 104 8.88 11.12 -7.34
N ALA A 105 9.28 12.37 -7.12
CA ALA A 105 8.37 13.50 -7.06
C ALA A 105 7.55 13.50 -8.36
N SER A 106 6.25 13.21 -8.25
CA SER A 106 5.35 13.31 -9.39
C SER A 106 5.33 14.78 -9.87
N PRO A 107 5.27 15.03 -11.18
CA PRO A 107 5.26 16.39 -11.71
C PRO A 107 4.10 17.16 -11.08
N ALA A 108 4.39 18.36 -10.56
CA ALA A 108 3.38 19.20 -9.94
C ALA A 108 2.25 19.51 -10.93
N ILE A 109 1.02 19.18 -10.57
CA ILE A 109 -0.17 19.58 -11.32
C ILE A 109 -0.44 21.05 -10.99
N ALA A 110 -0.07 21.96 -11.88
CA ALA A 110 -0.40 23.37 -11.78
C ALA A 110 -1.81 23.62 -12.36
N PRO A 111 -2.68 24.38 -11.66
CA PRO A 111 -4.02 24.70 -12.15
C PRO A 111 -3.96 25.64 -13.36
N VAL A 112 -4.95 25.53 -14.24
CA VAL A 112 -5.10 26.43 -15.40
C VAL A 112 -5.57 27.79 -14.91
N GLN A 113 -4.98 28.87 -15.44
CA GLN A 113 -5.46 30.22 -15.14
C GLN A 113 -6.66 30.51 -16.03
N VAL A 114 -7.81 30.81 -15.43
CA VAL A 114 -9.03 31.20 -16.13
C VAL A 114 -8.95 32.71 -16.43
N GLU A 115 -8.96 33.09 -17.71
CA GLU A 115 -8.90 34.50 -18.12
C GLU A 115 -10.17 35.25 -17.65
N ALA A 116 -10.07 36.56 -17.37
CA ALA A 116 -11.23 37.38 -17.01
C ALA A 116 -12.02 37.84 -18.25
N GLY A 117 -13.34 38.00 -18.12
CA GLY A 117 -14.25 38.21 -19.26
C GLY A 117 -14.86 39.60 -19.26
N SER A 118 -15.13 40.14 -20.45
CA SER A 118 -15.85 41.40 -20.59
C SER A 118 -17.36 41.18 -20.72
N ASN A 119 -18.15 41.94 -19.97
CA ASN A 119 -19.61 41.92 -20.09
C ASN A 119 -20.03 42.69 -21.34
N THR A 120 -20.50 41.97 -22.36
CA THR A 120 -21.01 42.57 -23.62
C THR A 120 -22.49 42.99 -23.52
N GLY A 121 -23.18 42.59 -22.44
CA GLY A 121 -24.58 42.92 -22.19
C GLY A 121 -25.58 42.02 -22.92
N THR A 122 -25.10 41.00 -23.64
CA THR A 122 -25.95 40.01 -24.32
C THR A 122 -26.47 38.95 -23.32
N ALA A 123 -27.55 38.25 -23.66
CA ALA A 123 -28.00 37.09 -22.88
C ALA A 123 -26.93 35.97 -22.84
N VAL A 124 -26.15 35.84 -23.92
CA VAL A 124 -25.04 34.90 -24.02
C VAL A 124 -23.93 35.24 -23.04
N SER A 125 -23.58 36.52 -22.86
CA SER A 125 -22.56 36.95 -21.89
C SER A 125 -22.89 36.57 -20.43
N THR A 126 -24.17 36.57 -20.05
CA THR A 126 -24.60 36.10 -18.73
C THR A 126 -24.31 34.60 -18.58
N THR A 127 -24.57 33.83 -19.64
CA THR A 127 -24.30 32.38 -19.67
C THR A 127 -22.80 32.09 -19.62
N ILE A 128 -21.99 32.83 -20.38
CA ILE A 128 -20.52 32.77 -20.37
C ILE A 128 -19.97 33.05 -18.97
N SER A 129 -20.48 34.08 -18.29
CA SER A 129 -20.04 34.40 -16.92
C SER A 129 -20.36 33.27 -15.93
N GLY A 130 -21.50 32.59 -16.12
CA GLY A 130 -21.88 31.40 -15.35
C GLY A 130 -20.93 30.23 -15.60
N LEU A 131 -20.66 29.91 -16.86
CA LEU A 131 -19.71 28.87 -17.28
C LEU A 131 -18.31 29.13 -16.71
N ARG A 132 -17.84 30.37 -16.76
CA ARG A 132 -16.56 30.77 -16.19
C ARG A 132 -16.50 30.57 -14.68
N ALA A 133 -17.57 30.92 -13.97
CA ALA A 133 -17.66 30.67 -12.54
C ALA A 133 -17.69 29.18 -12.20
N GLU A 134 -18.27 28.35 -13.06
CA GLU A 134 -18.25 26.89 -12.91
C GLU A 134 -16.85 26.31 -13.16
N LEU A 135 -16.16 26.76 -14.22
CA LEU A 135 -14.77 26.40 -14.50
C LEU A 135 -13.83 26.78 -13.37
N MET A 136 -13.94 28.01 -12.82
CA MET A 136 -13.13 28.41 -11.65
C MET A 136 -13.34 27.49 -10.44
N ARG A 137 -14.59 27.10 -10.16
CA ARG A 137 -14.88 26.15 -9.07
C ARG A 137 -14.35 24.76 -9.35
N LEU A 138 -14.31 24.34 -10.62
CA LEU A 138 -13.74 23.06 -11.02
C LEU A 138 -12.22 23.08 -10.85
N GLU A 139 -11.54 24.13 -11.29
CA GLU A 139 -10.10 24.35 -11.09
C GLU A 139 -9.73 24.36 -9.60
N ASP A 140 -10.52 25.02 -8.74
CA ASP A 140 -10.31 25.00 -7.29
C ASP A 140 -10.37 23.57 -6.72
N ARG A 141 -11.34 22.75 -7.17
CA ARG A 141 -11.45 21.35 -6.76
C ARG A 141 -10.28 20.52 -7.25
N ILE A 142 -9.83 20.72 -8.50
CA ILE A 142 -8.67 20.04 -9.06
C ILE A 142 -7.40 20.41 -8.30
N GLY A 143 -7.21 21.68 -7.97
CA GLY A 143 -6.11 22.16 -7.13
C GLY A 143 -6.12 21.51 -5.75
N ALA A 144 -7.28 21.46 -5.09
CA ALA A 144 -7.43 20.79 -3.79
C ALA A 144 -7.16 19.27 -3.88
N ASN A 145 -7.63 18.62 -4.94
CA ASN A 145 -7.38 17.19 -5.21
C ASN A 145 -5.88 16.91 -5.45
N ALA A 146 -5.19 17.78 -6.18
CA ALA A 146 -3.75 17.70 -6.41
C ALA A 146 -2.95 17.87 -5.10
N GLN A 147 -3.34 18.83 -4.25
CA GLN A 147 -2.75 19.02 -2.92
C GLN A 147 -2.98 17.81 -2.03
N ARG A 148 -4.20 17.24 -2.05
CA ARG A 148 -4.52 16.02 -1.32
C ARG A 148 -3.67 14.84 -1.78
N LEU A 149 -3.47 14.67 -3.09
CA LEU A 149 -2.59 13.65 -3.64
C LEU A 149 -1.15 13.81 -3.11
N ALA A 150 -0.60 15.03 -3.17
CA ALA A 150 0.74 15.30 -2.66
C ALA A 150 0.87 15.00 -1.16
N GLY A 151 -0.14 15.34 -0.37
CA GLY A 151 -0.20 15.01 1.06
C GLY A 151 -0.23 13.50 1.33
N LEU A 152 -1.00 12.75 0.53
CA LEU A 152 -1.04 11.29 0.60
C LEU A 152 0.31 10.66 0.21
N HIS A 153 1.02 11.23 -0.77
CA HIS A 153 2.38 10.80 -1.11
C HIS A 153 3.37 11.03 0.04
N SER A 154 3.37 12.22 0.65
CA SER A 154 4.26 12.49 1.78
C SER A 154 3.96 11.60 2.98
N GLN A 155 2.68 11.33 3.25
CA GLN A 155 2.28 10.42 4.33
C GLN A 155 2.75 8.99 4.04
N SER A 156 2.55 8.50 2.82
CA SER A 156 3.00 7.16 2.41
C SER A 156 4.52 7.00 2.56
N ALA A 157 5.29 8.03 2.18
CA ALA A 157 6.74 8.03 2.34
C ALA A 157 7.18 8.01 3.82
N ALA A 158 6.48 8.75 4.69
CA ALA A 158 6.73 8.73 6.13
C ALA A 158 6.40 7.37 6.75
N ASP A 159 5.25 6.79 6.40
CA ASP A 159 4.82 5.46 6.87
C ASP A 159 5.82 4.38 6.41
N ALA A 160 6.28 4.44 5.15
CA ALA A 160 7.30 3.53 4.63
C ALA A 160 8.63 3.69 5.38
N THR A 161 9.05 4.91 5.70
CA THR A 161 10.29 5.16 6.45
C THR A 161 10.21 4.55 7.86
N SER A 162 9.13 4.83 8.59
CA SER A 162 8.90 4.25 9.93
C SER A 162 8.89 2.72 9.91
N TYR A 163 8.29 2.13 8.87
CA TYR A 163 8.31 0.70 8.64
C TYR A 163 9.74 0.14 8.47
N TYR A 164 10.54 0.75 7.58
CA TYR A 164 11.90 0.28 7.29
C TYR A 164 12.83 0.45 8.48
N GLU A 165 12.69 1.54 9.23
CA GLU A 165 13.43 1.76 10.48
C GLU A 165 13.15 0.63 11.48
N ALA A 166 11.87 0.36 11.77
CA ALA A 166 11.50 -0.74 12.66
C ALA A 166 12.01 -2.10 12.17
N LYS A 167 11.88 -2.39 10.87
CA LYS A 167 12.43 -3.61 10.27
C LYS A 167 13.96 -3.70 10.40
N ALA A 168 14.68 -2.59 10.21
CA ALA A 168 16.14 -2.55 10.32
C ALA A 168 16.60 -2.82 11.77
N HIS A 169 15.92 -2.23 12.76
CA HIS A 169 16.19 -2.50 14.17
C HIS A 169 15.95 -3.96 14.52
N ILE A 170 14.80 -4.53 14.10
CA ILE A 170 14.49 -5.92 14.38
C ILE A 170 15.50 -6.87 13.74
N THR A 171 15.81 -6.66 12.47
CA THR A 171 16.76 -7.52 11.74
C THR A 171 18.17 -7.43 12.33
N ALA A 172 18.65 -6.24 12.72
CA ALA A 172 19.95 -6.07 13.37
C ALA A 172 20.03 -6.83 14.71
N ARG A 173 18.97 -6.77 15.53
CA ARG A 173 18.91 -7.49 16.80
C ARG A 173 18.80 -9.01 16.62
N LEU A 174 18.04 -9.48 15.63
CA LEU A 174 17.93 -10.90 15.29
C LEU A 174 19.23 -11.48 14.71
N GLN A 175 20.09 -10.67 14.07
CA GLN A 175 21.40 -11.10 13.58
C GLN A 175 22.41 -11.34 14.71
N VAL A 176 22.37 -10.51 15.76
CA VAL A 176 23.21 -10.69 16.97
C VAL A 176 22.71 -11.86 17.82
N GLY A 177 21.46 -12.27 17.62
CA GLY A 177 20.75 -13.23 18.45
C GLY A 177 20.04 -12.50 19.60
N THR A 178 18.79 -12.87 19.84
CA THR A 178 17.96 -12.27 20.90
C THR A 178 17.24 -13.36 21.69
N THR A 179 16.73 -13.01 22.87
CA THR A 179 15.92 -13.96 23.63
C THR A 179 14.62 -14.25 22.91
N ARG A 180 14.16 -15.49 23.02
CA ARG A 180 12.88 -15.93 22.47
C ARG A 180 11.76 -14.99 22.92
N GLY A 181 11.05 -14.36 21.98
CA GLY A 181 9.92 -13.48 22.30
C GLY A 181 10.31 -12.20 23.03
N ASN A 182 11.48 -11.62 22.73
CA ASN A 182 11.90 -10.34 23.32
C ASN A 182 10.82 -9.25 23.14
N PRO A 183 10.28 -8.66 24.22
CA PRO A 183 9.20 -7.67 24.16
C PRO A 183 9.59 -6.38 23.43
N GLU A 184 10.88 -6.02 23.40
CA GLU A 184 11.39 -4.87 22.64
C GLU A 184 11.15 -5.07 21.12
N LEU A 185 11.43 -6.27 20.61
CA LEU A 185 11.23 -6.61 19.20
C LEU A 185 9.76 -6.76 18.84
N VAL A 186 8.95 -7.25 19.78
CA VAL A 186 7.49 -7.29 19.62
C VAL A 186 6.94 -5.86 19.54
N ALA A 187 7.44 -4.93 20.36
CA ALA A 187 7.06 -3.52 20.29
C ALA A 187 7.46 -2.89 18.94
N GLU A 188 8.68 -3.10 18.45
CA GLU A 188 9.12 -2.64 17.12
C GLU A 188 8.29 -3.26 15.99
N TRP A 189 7.94 -4.55 16.09
CA TRP A 189 7.07 -5.21 15.13
C TRP A 189 5.67 -4.60 15.12
N ASN A 190 5.12 -4.26 16.28
CA ASN A 190 3.84 -3.57 16.40
C ASN A 190 3.89 -2.18 15.75
N THR A 191 5.00 -1.44 15.88
CA THR A 191 5.23 -0.18 15.16
C THR A 191 5.24 -0.39 13.64
N ALA A 192 5.95 -1.41 13.15
CA ALA A 192 5.98 -1.74 11.73
C ALA A 192 4.60 -2.15 11.20
N GLN A 193 3.83 -2.92 11.98
CA GLN A 193 2.46 -3.30 11.66
C GLN A 193 1.55 -2.07 11.57
N ALA A 194 1.62 -1.17 12.54
CA ALA A 194 0.84 0.08 12.53
C ALA A 194 1.16 0.95 11.31
N ALA A 195 2.43 1.03 10.89
CA ALA A 195 2.82 1.76 9.69
C ALA A 195 2.20 1.15 8.40
N LEU A 196 2.16 -0.18 8.27
CA LEU A 196 1.47 -0.84 7.13
C LEU A 196 -0.05 -0.67 7.18
N ASP A 197 -0.63 -0.54 8.37
CA ASP A 197 -2.05 -0.26 8.52
C ASP A 197 -2.39 1.19 8.14
N GLN A 198 -1.53 2.17 8.48
CA GLN A 198 -1.66 3.54 7.96
C GLN A 198 -1.55 3.60 6.44
N LEU A 199 -0.64 2.82 5.84
CA LEU A 199 -0.57 2.71 4.38
C LEU A 199 -1.89 2.17 3.78
N THR A 200 -2.58 1.26 4.47
CA THR A 200 -3.91 0.77 4.03
C THR A 200 -4.96 1.88 4.11
N VAL A 201 -4.95 2.70 5.17
CA VAL A 201 -5.82 3.89 5.28
C VAL A 201 -5.54 4.87 4.14
N ASN A 202 -4.27 5.08 3.80
CA ASN A 202 -3.85 5.94 2.68
C ASN A 202 -4.39 5.41 1.33
N ILE A 203 -4.29 4.11 1.06
CA ILE A 203 -4.86 3.47 -0.13
C ILE A 203 -6.38 3.72 -0.22
N ASN A 204 -7.11 3.65 0.89
CA ASN A 204 -8.54 3.97 0.90
C ASN A 204 -8.80 5.46 0.59
N ALA A 205 -7.96 6.36 1.10
CA ALA A 205 -8.04 7.79 0.78
C ALA A 205 -7.72 8.07 -0.71
N LEU A 206 -6.79 7.34 -1.32
CA LEU A 206 -6.52 7.40 -2.76
C LEU A 206 -7.71 6.91 -3.59
N ASN A 207 -8.39 5.84 -3.18
CA ASN A 207 -9.61 5.36 -3.86
C ASN A 207 -10.74 6.41 -3.80
N ALA A 208 -10.92 7.06 -2.65
CA ALA A 208 -11.88 8.16 -2.51
C ALA A 208 -11.50 9.36 -3.38
N LEU A 209 -10.21 9.70 -3.46
CA LEU A 209 -9.70 10.74 -4.35
C LEU A 209 -9.98 10.39 -5.81
N GLY A 210 -9.71 9.16 -6.24
CA GLY A 210 -10.01 8.69 -7.60
C GLY A 210 -11.49 8.84 -7.98
N THR A 211 -12.40 8.59 -7.03
CA THR A 211 -13.84 8.81 -7.24
C THR A 211 -14.18 10.29 -7.40
N SER A 212 -13.58 11.17 -6.60
CA SER A 212 -13.78 12.63 -6.74
C SER A 212 -13.32 13.13 -8.10
N VAL A 213 -12.17 12.67 -8.57
CA VAL A 213 -11.55 13.08 -9.83
C VAL A 213 -12.36 12.59 -11.03
N ALA A 214 -12.96 11.40 -10.94
CA ALA A 214 -13.90 10.90 -11.94
C ALA A 214 -15.19 11.77 -12.02
N ASN A 215 -15.68 12.27 -10.89
CA ASN A 215 -16.82 13.20 -10.86
C ASN A 215 -16.44 14.56 -11.48
N ASP A 216 -15.22 15.04 -11.22
CA ASP A 216 -14.70 16.27 -11.82
C ASP A 216 -14.53 16.13 -13.35
N SER A 217 -14.07 14.96 -13.83
CA SER A 217 -14.02 14.64 -15.28
C SER A 217 -15.40 14.74 -15.93
N SER A 218 -16.42 14.14 -15.30
CA SER A 218 -17.79 14.20 -15.81
C SER A 218 -18.32 15.64 -15.86
N SER A 219 -17.98 16.45 -14.86
CA SER A 219 -18.35 17.88 -14.81
C SER A 219 -17.65 18.69 -15.92
N ALA A 220 -16.38 18.40 -16.19
CA ALA A 220 -15.60 19.06 -17.24
C ALA A 220 -16.18 18.77 -18.64
N HIS A 221 -16.56 17.51 -18.91
CA HIS A 221 -17.20 17.14 -20.18
C HIS A 221 -18.58 17.79 -20.35
N TYR A 222 -19.39 17.82 -19.29
CA TYR A 222 -20.68 18.52 -19.32
C TYR A 222 -20.52 20.01 -19.64
N MET A 223 -19.50 20.66 -19.07
CA MET A 223 -19.20 22.06 -19.35
C MET A 223 -18.76 22.27 -20.79
N LEU A 224 -17.94 21.38 -21.36
CA LEU A 224 -17.54 21.43 -22.77
C LEU A 224 -18.75 21.31 -23.72
N ASP A 225 -19.70 20.41 -23.41
CA ASP A 225 -20.95 20.27 -24.15
C ASP A 225 -21.81 21.54 -24.04
N GLN A 226 -21.88 22.14 -22.85
CA GLN A 226 -22.62 23.38 -22.61
C GLN A 226 -21.98 24.58 -23.33
N ILE A 227 -20.66 24.67 -23.38
CA ILE A 227 -19.92 25.68 -24.17
C ILE A 227 -20.25 25.50 -25.66
N SER A 228 -20.16 24.27 -26.17
CA SER A 228 -20.50 23.92 -27.56
C SER A 228 -21.94 24.27 -27.91
N ALA A 229 -22.89 24.02 -27.00
CA ALA A 229 -24.28 24.41 -27.18
C ALA A 229 -24.47 25.93 -27.20
N THR A 230 -23.71 26.66 -26.38
CA THR A 230 -23.77 28.12 -26.28
C THR A 230 -23.28 28.81 -27.56
N PHE A 231 -22.31 28.22 -28.26
CA PHE A 231 -21.87 28.69 -29.59
C PHE A 231 -22.98 28.72 -30.63
N ASN A 232 -24.02 27.87 -30.50
CA ASN A 232 -25.10 27.78 -31.47
C ASN A 232 -26.32 28.66 -31.11
N VAL A 233 -26.24 29.42 -30.02
CA VAL A 233 -27.31 30.34 -29.58
C VAL A 233 -27.24 31.65 -30.36
N SER A 234 -28.37 32.04 -30.96
CA SER A 234 -28.46 33.31 -31.71
C SER A 234 -28.47 34.54 -30.78
N GLY A 235 -27.86 35.64 -31.22
CA GLY A 235 -27.83 36.91 -30.47
C GLY A 235 -26.54 37.17 -29.69
N ALA A 236 -25.49 36.37 -29.90
CA ALA A 236 -24.13 36.62 -29.44
C ALA A 236 -23.44 37.70 -30.30
N VAL A 237 -22.51 38.46 -29.69
CA VAL A 237 -21.57 39.33 -30.41
C VAL A 237 -20.24 38.61 -30.67
N ASP A 238 -19.41 39.13 -31.58
CA ASP A 238 -18.10 38.53 -31.89
C ASP A 238 -17.20 38.36 -30.65
N GLU A 239 -17.29 39.29 -29.70
CA GLU A 239 -16.57 39.19 -28.42
C GLU A 239 -17.03 38.00 -27.57
N ASP A 240 -18.32 37.65 -27.60
CA ASP A 240 -18.84 36.47 -26.88
C ASP A 240 -18.29 35.17 -27.49
N HIS A 241 -18.20 35.09 -28.82
CA HIS A 241 -17.59 33.94 -29.51
C HIS A 241 -16.09 33.81 -29.17
N ARG A 242 -15.37 34.94 -29.10
CA ARG A 242 -13.96 34.94 -28.68
C ARG A 242 -13.82 34.40 -27.24
N GLN A 243 -14.69 34.83 -26.33
CA GLN A 243 -14.69 34.36 -24.94
C GLN A 243 -15.05 32.88 -24.80
N LEU A 244 -15.99 32.38 -25.61
CA LEU A 244 -16.33 30.97 -25.64
C LEU A 244 -15.17 30.12 -26.16
N SER A 245 -14.43 30.59 -27.19
CA SER A 245 -13.24 29.89 -27.70
C SER A 245 -12.15 29.76 -26.64
N VAL A 246 -11.91 30.83 -25.87
CA VAL A 246 -10.96 30.78 -24.75
C VAL A 246 -11.44 29.81 -23.66
N LEU A 247 -12.72 29.85 -23.28
CA LEU A 247 -13.27 28.91 -22.30
C LEU A 247 -13.23 27.45 -22.77
N GLU A 248 -13.43 27.21 -24.06
CA GLU A 248 -13.31 25.89 -24.67
C GLU A 248 -11.87 25.37 -24.56
N ASP A 249 -10.88 26.18 -24.93
CA ASP A 249 -9.46 25.84 -24.83
C ASP A 249 -9.04 25.58 -23.36
N GLU A 250 -9.45 26.45 -22.44
CA GLU A 250 -9.20 26.27 -21.00
C GLU A 250 -9.84 24.98 -20.47
N THR A 251 -11.10 24.70 -20.83
CA THR A 251 -11.81 23.48 -20.42
C THR A 251 -11.14 22.23 -20.98
N ASN A 252 -10.70 22.25 -22.23
CA ASN A 252 -9.94 21.15 -22.83
C ASN A 252 -8.60 20.92 -22.10
N GLN A 253 -7.92 22.00 -21.70
CA GLN A 253 -6.71 21.90 -20.89
C GLN A 253 -7.00 21.29 -19.51
N THR A 254 -8.10 21.70 -18.86
CA THR A 254 -8.57 21.14 -17.59
C THR A 254 -8.83 19.63 -17.70
N ILE A 255 -9.49 19.16 -18.77
CA ILE A 255 -9.73 17.73 -19.01
C ILE A 255 -8.42 16.95 -19.04
N VAL A 256 -7.40 17.45 -19.75
CA VAL A 256 -6.07 16.80 -19.81
C VAL A 256 -5.40 16.74 -18.43
N LEU A 257 -5.59 17.76 -17.59
CA LEU A 257 -5.08 17.74 -16.20
C LEU A 257 -5.79 16.68 -15.36
N ILE A 258 -7.12 16.57 -15.47
CA ILE A 258 -7.93 15.57 -14.76
C ILE A 258 -7.49 14.16 -15.17
N ASP A 259 -7.29 13.90 -16.47
CA ASP A 259 -6.84 12.59 -16.98
C ASP A 259 -5.46 12.23 -16.44
N ARG A 260 -4.53 13.19 -16.39
CA ARG A 260 -3.20 12.98 -15.81
C ARG A 260 -3.28 12.64 -14.32
N LEU A 261 -4.15 13.33 -13.59
CA LEU A 261 -4.34 13.10 -12.16
C LEU A 261 -4.99 11.73 -11.91
N LEU A 262 -6.01 11.36 -12.68
CA LEU A 262 -6.66 10.05 -12.60
C LEU A 262 -5.68 8.91 -12.89
N LYS A 263 -4.82 9.07 -13.91
CA LYS A 263 -3.76 8.12 -14.22
C LYS A 263 -2.77 7.99 -13.05
N SER A 264 -2.30 9.10 -12.49
CA SER A 264 -1.38 9.08 -11.33
C SER A 264 -1.99 8.34 -10.13
N VAL A 265 -3.24 8.68 -9.76
CA VAL A 265 -3.94 8.04 -8.63
C VAL A 265 -4.10 6.54 -8.86
N SER A 266 -4.45 6.12 -10.08
CA SER A 266 -4.63 4.71 -10.43
C SER A 266 -3.32 3.92 -10.36
N GLU A 267 -2.22 4.48 -10.88
CA GLU A 267 -0.89 3.87 -10.80
C GLU A 267 -0.41 3.73 -9.36
N ASP A 268 -0.67 4.73 -8.51
CA ASP A 268 -0.30 4.70 -7.10
C ASP A 268 -1.09 3.67 -6.30
N ILE A 269 -2.41 3.57 -6.51
CA ILE A 269 -3.23 2.55 -5.85
C ILE A 269 -2.70 1.15 -6.17
N GLN A 270 -2.39 0.86 -7.44
CA GLN A 270 -1.87 -0.44 -7.85
C GLN A 270 -0.50 -0.72 -7.20
N ARG A 271 0.41 0.25 -7.24
CA ARG A 271 1.76 0.13 -6.67
C ARG A 271 1.73 -0.06 -5.16
N GLN A 272 0.96 0.77 -4.45
CA GLN A 272 0.88 0.73 -2.99
C GLN A 272 0.17 -0.53 -2.49
N THR A 273 -0.87 -1.01 -3.19
CA THR A 273 -1.55 -2.26 -2.85
C THR A 273 -0.61 -3.45 -2.98
N ALA A 274 0.19 -3.51 -4.06
CA ALA A 274 1.17 -4.57 -4.24
C ALA A 274 2.29 -4.50 -3.19
N TYR A 275 2.78 -3.29 -2.88
CA TYR A 275 3.77 -3.07 -1.83
C TYR A 275 3.28 -3.53 -0.46
N ALA A 276 2.11 -3.06 -0.01
CA ALA A 276 1.52 -3.42 1.28
C ALA A 276 1.31 -4.94 1.43
N ALA A 277 0.89 -5.62 0.36
CA ALA A 277 0.68 -7.07 0.38
C ALA A 277 2.01 -7.85 0.57
N ASN A 278 3.06 -7.46 -0.15
CA ASN A 278 4.39 -8.08 0.00
C ASN A 278 4.96 -7.83 1.40
N GLU A 279 4.81 -6.62 1.91
CA GLU A 279 5.43 -6.25 3.19
C GLU A 279 4.71 -6.87 4.40
N ARG A 280 3.39 -7.07 4.33
CA ARG A 280 2.65 -7.85 5.35
C ARG A 280 3.11 -9.32 5.39
N ALA A 281 3.36 -9.93 4.23
CA ALA A 281 3.92 -11.28 4.19
C ALA A 281 5.32 -11.34 4.79
N ASN A 282 6.14 -10.32 4.52
CA ASN A 282 7.46 -10.18 5.14
C ASN A 282 7.38 -9.98 6.67
N LEU A 283 6.45 -9.15 7.16
CA LEU A 283 6.21 -8.99 8.60
C LEU A 283 5.77 -10.29 9.28
N THR A 284 4.97 -11.11 8.61
CA THR A 284 4.54 -12.42 9.15
C THR A 284 5.74 -13.35 9.32
N THR A 285 6.68 -13.32 8.36
CA THR A 285 7.92 -14.09 8.43
C THR A 285 8.82 -13.59 9.56
N LEU A 286 8.93 -12.26 9.70
CA LEU A 286 9.72 -11.61 10.73
C LEU A 286 9.14 -11.85 12.13
N ALA A 287 7.81 -11.93 12.30
CA ALA A 287 7.18 -12.33 13.54
C ALA A 287 7.59 -13.74 13.99
N ALA A 288 7.68 -14.70 13.06
CA ALA A 288 8.17 -16.04 13.36
C ALA A 288 9.65 -16.04 13.76
N ALA A 289 10.48 -15.15 13.19
CA ALA A 289 11.87 -14.99 13.59
C ALA A 289 12.01 -14.42 15.01
N ILE A 290 11.25 -13.37 15.35
CA ILE A 290 11.18 -12.82 16.73
C ILE A 290 10.76 -13.90 17.72
N LYS A 291 9.73 -14.69 17.38
CA LYS A 291 9.24 -15.77 18.23
C LYS A 291 10.28 -16.84 18.49
N ASN A 292 11.25 -17.06 17.59
CA ASN A 292 12.30 -18.05 17.77
C ASN A 292 13.60 -17.47 18.33
N GLY A 293 13.77 -16.14 18.30
CA GLY A 293 14.96 -15.45 18.79
C GLY A 293 16.11 -15.38 17.77
N GLU A 294 15.89 -15.91 16.56
CA GLU A 294 16.90 -15.98 15.50
C GLU A 294 16.25 -15.73 14.14
N LEU A 295 16.98 -15.04 13.27
CA LEU A 295 16.60 -14.93 11.87
C LEU A 295 16.76 -16.33 11.24
N TYR A 296 15.66 -16.95 10.79
CA TYR A 296 15.71 -18.22 10.06
C TYR A 296 16.66 -18.07 8.86
N GLY A 297 17.88 -18.63 8.95
CA GLY A 297 18.88 -18.58 7.87
C GLY A 297 20.33 -18.29 8.24
N ALA A 298 20.73 -18.20 9.52
CA ALA A 298 22.16 -18.07 9.87
C ALA A 298 22.96 -19.39 9.78
N GLU A 299 22.30 -20.54 9.67
CA GLU A 299 22.96 -21.86 9.51
C GLU A 299 22.65 -22.53 8.17
N LEU A 300 22.95 -21.85 7.07
CA LEU A 300 23.43 -22.49 5.84
C LEU A 300 24.48 -21.56 5.22
N GLY A 301 25.74 -21.85 5.53
CA GLY A 301 26.90 -21.10 5.07
C GLY A 301 26.93 -20.91 3.55
N THR A 302 27.19 -19.66 3.17
CA THR A 302 27.40 -19.10 1.84
C THR A 302 28.50 -19.84 1.05
N PRO A 303 28.49 -19.76 -0.31
CA PRO A 303 29.31 -18.71 -0.89
C PRO A 303 28.66 -17.97 -2.08
N MET A 304 28.85 -16.65 -2.07
CA MET A 304 29.29 -15.83 -3.21
C MET A 304 28.42 -15.76 -4.49
N MET A 305 28.15 -14.52 -4.91
CA MET A 305 27.85 -14.11 -6.28
C MET A 305 26.54 -14.62 -6.89
N ALA A 306 25.47 -13.84 -6.73
CA ALA A 306 24.42 -13.78 -7.75
C ALA A 306 24.44 -12.38 -8.37
N SER A 307 25.17 -12.32 -9.48
CA SER A 307 25.01 -11.34 -10.54
C SER A 307 23.52 -11.08 -10.82
N GLN A 308 23.23 -9.84 -11.20
CA GLN A 308 21.95 -9.37 -11.73
C GLN A 308 21.19 -10.47 -12.48
N VAL A 309 20.15 -11.02 -11.86
CA VAL A 309 19.16 -11.82 -12.57
C VAL A 309 18.00 -10.90 -12.91
N SER A 310 17.95 -10.56 -14.20
CA SER A 310 16.85 -9.91 -14.90
C SER A 310 15.49 -10.51 -14.52
N PRO A 311 14.37 -9.76 -14.63
CA PRO A 311 13.05 -10.29 -14.35
C PRO A 311 12.84 -11.60 -15.11
N MET A 312 12.60 -12.65 -14.33
CA MET A 312 12.34 -14.02 -14.74
C MET A 312 11.36 -14.00 -15.91
N SER A 313 11.92 -14.21 -17.11
CA SER A 313 11.14 -14.31 -18.33
C SER A 313 10.18 -15.48 -18.18
N GLN A 314 8.90 -15.22 -18.45
CA GLN A 314 7.92 -16.26 -18.70
C GLN A 314 8.46 -17.14 -19.83
N VAL A 315 9.10 -18.25 -19.49
CA VAL A 315 9.47 -19.26 -20.48
C VAL A 315 8.16 -19.86 -20.96
N ALA A 316 7.70 -19.38 -22.12
CA ALA A 316 6.61 -19.97 -22.87
C ALA A 316 7.00 -21.42 -23.20
N THR A 317 6.61 -22.34 -22.33
CA THR A 317 6.94 -23.76 -22.46
C THR A 317 5.94 -24.35 -23.44
N SER A 318 6.18 -24.12 -24.73
CA SER A 318 5.39 -24.65 -25.84
C SER A 318 5.82 -26.10 -26.10
N GLY A 319 5.22 -27.02 -25.36
CA GLY A 319 5.45 -28.46 -25.52
C GLY A 319 4.30 -29.27 -24.91
N THR A 320 4.19 -30.53 -25.28
CA THR A 320 3.27 -31.45 -24.60
C THR A 320 3.85 -31.78 -23.22
N PRO A 321 3.11 -31.59 -22.12
CA PRO A 321 3.59 -31.96 -20.80
C PRO A 321 3.76 -33.47 -20.73
N LEU A 322 4.89 -33.92 -20.17
CA LEU A 322 5.14 -35.33 -19.89
C LEU A 322 4.17 -35.85 -18.83
N VAL A 323 3.94 -35.04 -17.79
CA VAL A 323 2.98 -35.33 -16.71
C VAL A 323 2.27 -34.05 -16.32
N VAL A 324 0.96 -34.14 -16.07
CA VAL A 324 0.15 -33.10 -15.44
C VAL A 324 -0.38 -33.63 -14.12
N ILE A 325 0.05 -33.00 -13.02
CA ILE A 325 -0.37 -33.36 -11.66
C ILE A 325 -1.36 -32.30 -11.20
N ARG A 326 -2.60 -32.70 -10.96
CA ARG A 326 -3.67 -31.79 -10.52
C ARG A 326 -3.82 -31.90 -9.01
N PHE A 327 -3.64 -30.80 -8.30
CA PHE A 327 -3.83 -30.72 -6.86
C PHE A 327 -5.27 -30.30 -6.56
N ASP A 328 -6.23 -31.17 -6.87
CA ASP A 328 -7.66 -30.97 -6.60
C ASP A 328 -8.06 -31.40 -5.19
N ARG A 329 -7.23 -32.24 -4.53
CA ARG A 329 -7.44 -32.80 -3.20
C ARG A 329 -6.15 -32.78 -2.39
N PRO A 330 -6.22 -32.79 -1.04
CA PRO A 330 -5.03 -32.98 -0.21
C PRO A 330 -4.44 -34.37 -0.43
N ASN A 331 -3.11 -34.48 -0.37
CA ASN A 331 -2.35 -35.74 -0.53
C ASN A 331 -2.63 -36.45 -1.87
N VAL A 332 -2.32 -35.79 -2.99
CA VAL A 332 -2.40 -36.43 -4.30
C VAL A 332 -1.28 -37.45 -4.46
N ASP A 333 -1.62 -38.71 -4.72
CA ASP A 333 -0.64 -39.76 -5.01
C ASP A 333 -0.12 -39.62 -6.45
N TYR A 334 0.85 -38.74 -6.66
CA TYR A 334 1.44 -38.47 -7.99
C TYR A 334 2.76 -39.21 -8.24
N GLN A 335 3.40 -39.72 -7.20
CA GLN A 335 4.78 -40.21 -7.22
C GLN A 335 4.95 -41.41 -8.16
N GLN A 336 4.00 -42.36 -8.16
CA GLN A 336 4.11 -43.57 -8.99
C GLN A 336 4.01 -43.26 -10.50
N ILE A 337 3.06 -42.39 -10.87
CA ILE A 337 2.87 -41.95 -12.25
C ILE A 337 4.06 -41.13 -12.73
N LEU A 338 4.56 -40.25 -11.85
CA LEU A 338 5.73 -39.43 -12.09
C LEU A 338 6.97 -40.31 -12.32
N TYR A 339 7.23 -41.29 -11.46
CA TYR A 339 8.35 -42.23 -11.61
C TYR A 339 8.30 -43.00 -12.95
N ALA A 340 7.13 -43.54 -13.32
CA ALA A 340 6.97 -44.26 -14.58
C ALA A 340 7.25 -43.36 -15.79
N ALA A 341 6.76 -42.12 -15.76
CA ALA A 341 6.98 -41.15 -16.83
C ALA A 341 8.45 -40.70 -16.92
N LEU A 342 9.10 -40.43 -15.79
CA LEU A 342 10.52 -40.06 -15.75
C LEU A 342 11.43 -41.19 -16.20
N SER A 343 11.19 -42.42 -15.74
CA SER A 343 12.00 -43.58 -16.14
C SER A 343 11.89 -43.85 -17.64
N GLN A 344 10.70 -43.75 -18.23
CA GLN A 344 10.50 -43.84 -19.69
C GLN A 344 11.21 -42.70 -20.44
N ALA A 345 11.14 -41.47 -19.93
CA ALA A 345 11.83 -40.32 -20.53
C ALA A 345 13.36 -40.46 -20.46
N LEU A 346 13.90 -41.01 -19.36
CA LEU A 346 15.34 -41.23 -19.19
C LEU A 346 15.85 -42.42 -20.00
N GLN A 347 15.03 -43.46 -20.20
CA GLN A 347 15.37 -44.59 -21.09
C GLN A 347 15.48 -44.15 -22.55
N THR A 348 14.58 -43.26 -22.98
CA THR A 348 14.61 -42.70 -24.35
C THR A 348 15.69 -41.62 -24.51
N ARG A 349 15.96 -40.84 -23.46
CA ARG A 349 16.98 -39.76 -23.46
C ARG A 349 17.73 -39.70 -22.12
N PRO A 350 18.90 -40.37 -22.01
CA PRO A 350 19.71 -40.38 -20.78
C PRO A 350 20.23 -39.00 -20.33
N GLY A 351 20.31 -38.05 -21.28
CA GLY A 351 20.74 -36.67 -21.07
C GLY A 351 19.61 -35.68 -20.78
N ALA A 352 18.34 -36.11 -20.79
CA ALA A 352 17.20 -35.22 -20.66
C ALA A 352 17.23 -34.43 -19.35
N GLY A 353 16.86 -33.17 -19.42
CA GLY A 353 16.48 -32.41 -18.24
C GLY A 353 14.97 -32.19 -18.18
N PHE A 354 14.50 -31.62 -17.08
CA PHE A 354 13.08 -31.40 -16.88
C PHE A 354 12.78 -29.97 -16.44
N SER A 355 11.64 -29.45 -16.88
CA SER A 355 11.08 -28.20 -16.39
C SER A 355 9.79 -28.48 -15.63
N VAL A 356 9.74 -28.02 -14.39
CA VAL A 356 8.57 -28.13 -13.51
C VAL A 356 7.87 -26.78 -13.53
N VAL A 357 6.69 -26.73 -14.13
CA VAL A 357 5.89 -25.50 -14.26
C VAL A 357 4.72 -25.54 -13.29
N ALA A 358 4.71 -24.61 -12.34
CA ALA A 358 3.57 -24.34 -11.48
C ALA A 358 2.50 -23.60 -12.29
N VAL A 359 1.31 -24.19 -12.47
CA VAL A 359 0.19 -23.58 -13.18
C VAL A 359 -0.93 -23.25 -12.20
N SER A 360 -1.32 -21.98 -12.14
CA SER A 360 -2.43 -21.53 -11.31
C SER A 360 -3.64 -21.09 -12.16
N PRO A 361 -4.87 -21.32 -11.68
CA PRO A 361 -6.07 -20.79 -12.33
C PRO A 361 -6.09 -19.27 -12.27
N THR A 362 -6.59 -18.62 -13.32
CA THR A 362 -6.83 -17.16 -13.35
C THR A 362 -8.27 -16.77 -13.03
N ARG A 363 -9.12 -17.76 -12.73
CA ARG A 363 -10.54 -17.54 -12.41
C ARG A 363 -10.76 -17.41 -10.90
N GLY A 364 -11.52 -16.40 -10.50
CA GLY A 364 -11.86 -16.13 -9.09
C GLY A 364 -11.61 -14.68 -8.70
N THR A 365 -11.68 -14.40 -7.40
CA THR A 365 -11.29 -13.10 -6.84
C THR A 365 -9.76 -12.93 -6.88
N VAL A 366 -9.27 -11.69 -6.86
CA VAL A 366 -7.82 -11.39 -6.87
C VAL A 366 -7.07 -12.14 -5.76
N THR A 367 -7.66 -12.18 -4.56
CA THR A 367 -7.11 -12.92 -3.40
C THR A 367 -7.05 -14.43 -3.65
N ALA A 368 -8.07 -15.01 -4.27
CA ALA A 368 -8.09 -16.44 -4.58
C ALA A 368 -7.02 -16.81 -5.62
N VAL A 369 -6.81 -15.96 -6.63
CA VAL A 369 -5.76 -16.16 -7.65
C VAL A 369 -4.37 -16.09 -7.01
N GLN A 370 -4.11 -15.13 -6.12
CA GLN A 370 -2.83 -15.01 -5.41
C GLN A 370 -2.56 -16.21 -4.49
N LEU A 371 -3.59 -16.69 -3.78
CA LEU A 371 -3.48 -17.89 -2.94
C LEU A 371 -3.19 -19.14 -3.78
N ALA A 372 -3.90 -19.30 -4.91
CA ALA A 372 -3.70 -20.42 -5.83
C ALA A 372 -2.32 -20.41 -6.49
N GLN A 373 -1.78 -19.22 -6.81
CA GLN A 373 -0.39 -19.05 -7.28
C GLN A 373 0.62 -19.50 -6.22
N THR A 374 0.43 -19.10 -4.97
CA THR A 374 1.32 -19.47 -3.87
C THR A 374 1.25 -20.97 -3.57
N ALA A 375 0.05 -21.56 -3.62
CA ALA A 375 -0.13 -23.00 -3.50
C ALA A 375 0.56 -23.76 -4.65
N ALA A 376 0.36 -23.33 -5.91
CA ALA A 376 0.97 -23.96 -7.07
C ALA A 376 2.51 -23.96 -7.00
N LYS A 377 3.11 -22.87 -6.51
CA LYS A 377 4.57 -22.78 -6.30
C LYS A 377 5.07 -23.79 -5.26
N ARG A 378 4.38 -23.93 -4.12
CA ARG A 378 4.74 -24.92 -3.08
C ARG A 378 4.65 -26.34 -3.62
N HIS A 379 3.58 -26.66 -4.34
CA HIS A 379 3.43 -27.97 -4.97
C HIS A 379 4.53 -28.26 -6.01
N ALA A 380 4.93 -27.27 -6.81
CA ALA A 380 6.03 -27.44 -7.75
C ALA A 380 7.37 -27.71 -7.05
N GLN A 381 7.63 -27.08 -5.90
CA GLN A 381 8.82 -27.37 -5.09
C GLN A 381 8.80 -28.80 -4.52
N GLU A 382 7.64 -29.27 -4.06
CA GLU A 382 7.44 -30.64 -3.57
C GLU A 382 7.67 -31.70 -4.66
N VAL A 383 7.13 -31.45 -5.85
CA VAL A 383 7.35 -32.29 -7.04
C VAL A 383 8.82 -32.29 -7.46
N MET A 384 9.49 -31.13 -7.45
CA MET A 384 10.92 -31.03 -7.75
C MET A 384 11.77 -31.84 -6.75
N ARG A 385 11.43 -31.77 -5.46
CA ARG A 385 12.08 -32.58 -4.42
C ARG A 385 11.88 -34.07 -4.69
N SER A 386 10.65 -34.49 -4.98
CA SER A 386 10.33 -35.88 -5.34
C SER A 386 11.13 -36.35 -6.55
N ILE A 387 11.25 -35.53 -7.59
CA ILE A 387 12.06 -35.83 -8.79
C ILE A 387 13.55 -36.00 -8.44
N THR A 388 14.04 -35.19 -7.50
CA THR A 388 15.42 -35.26 -7.03
C THR A 388 15.67 -36.53 -6.21
N GLU A 389 14.75 -36.89 -5.32
CA GLU A 389 14.78 -38.13 -4.53
C GLU A 389 14.70 -39.39 -5.42
N MET A 390 14.04 -39.29 -6.58
CA MET A 390 13.98 -40.34 -7.60
C MET A 390 15.24 -40.43 -8.49
N GLY A 391 16.25 -39.60 -8.24
CA GLY A 391 17.58 -39.72 -8.86
C GLY A 391 17.89 -38.74 -9.99
N VAL A 392 17.03 -37.75 -10.26
CA VAL A 392 17.36 -36.69 -11.22
C VAL A 392 18.14 -35.56 -10.53
N PRO A 393 19.34 -35.20 -10.99
CA PRO A 393 20.10 -34.11 -10.38
C PRO A 393 19.37 -32.76 -10.47
N ALA A 394 19.41 -31.95 -9.40
CA ALA A 394 18.81 -30.62 -9.38
C ALA A 394 19.35 -29.70 -10.50
N SER A 395 20.61 -29.87 -10.91
CA SER A 395 21.21 -29.17 -12.05
C SER A 395 20.51 -29.45 -13.38
N ARG A 396 19.73 -30.52 -13.47
CA ARG A 396 18.93 -30.85 -14.65
C ARG A 396 17.50 -30.36 -14.60
N LEU A 397 17.08 -29.77 -13.48
CA LEU A 397 15.74 -29.30 -13.21
C LEU A 397 15.66 -27.77 -13.31
N ALA A 398 14.57 -27.27 -13.87
CA ALA A 398 14.24 -25.85 -13.84
C ALA A 398 12.81 -25.69 -13.32
N VAL A 399 12.56 -24.68 -12.48
CA VAL A 399 11.22 -24.36 -11.99
C VAL A 399 10.73 -23.09 -12.64
N ALA A 400 9.51 -23.10 -13.16
CA ALA A 400 8.84 -21.93 -13.69
C ALA A 400 7.41 -21.83 -13.15
N SER A 401 6.80 -20.67 -13.31
CA SER A 401 5.39 -20.45 -12.97
C SER A 401 4.65 -19.87 -14.16
N SER A 402 3.42 -20.32 -14.37
CA SER A 402 2.53 -19.89 -15.43
C SER A 402 1.10 -19.82 -14.92
N THR A 403 0.25 -19.10 -15.65
CA THR A 403 -1.17 -18.97 -15.34
C THR A 403 -1.99 -19.49 -16.51
N ASP A 404 -3.03 -20.29 -16.23
CA ASP A 404 -3.87 -20.89 -17.27
C ASP A 404 -5.36 -20.60 -16.99
N PRO A 405 -6.08 -19.93 -17.90
CA PRO A 405 -7.53 -19.72 -17.78
C PRO A 405 -8.35 -21.00 -17.80
N GLY A 406 -7.86 -22.06 -18.47
CA GLY A 406 -8.52 -23.35 -18.57
C GLY A 406 -8.41 -24.20 -17.29
N ALA A 407 -7.43 -23.92 -16.43
CA ALA A 407 -7.26 -24.63 -15.18
C ALA A 407 -8.39 -24.30 -14.18
N THR A 408 -8.84 -25.33 -13.46
CA THR A 408 -9.86 -25.22 -12.40
C THR A 408 -9.26 -25.36 -10.99
N SER A 409 -8.05 -25.90 -10.88
CA SER A 409 -7.27 -26.00 -9.65
C SER A 409 -5.79 -25.74 -9.95
N SER A 410 -4.98 -25.56 -8.91
CA SER A 410 -3.53 -25.52 -9.02
C SER A 410 -3.01 -26.86 -9.54
N GLU A 411 -2.16 -26.82 -10.55
CA GLU A 411 -1.57 -28.01 -11.16
C GLU A 411 -0.10 -27.80 -11.49
N VAL A 412 0.66 -28.89 -11.49
CA VAL A 412 2.09 -28.88 -11.82
C VAL A 412 2.27 -29.67 -13.11
N ARG A 413 2.87 -29.03 -14.10
CA ARG A 413 3.16 -29.63 -15.40
C ARG A 413 4.66 -29.85 -15.53
N VAL A 414 5.05 -31.09 -15.81
CA VAL A 414 6.46 -31.46 -16.01
C VAL A 414 6.72 -31.62 -17.50
N PHE A 415 7.74 -30.92 -18.00
CA PHE A 415 8.16 -30.96 -19.40
C PHE A 415 9.57 -31.53 -19.50
N VAL A 416 9.88 -32.16 -20.63
CA VAL A 416 11.25 -32.58 -20.97
C VAL A 416 11.92 -31.45 -21.76
N ARG A 417 13.17 -31.12 -21.41
CA ARG A 417 14.02 -30.21 -22.19
C ARG A 417 15.05 -30.94 -23.04
#